data_AF-Q7S3E1-F1
#
_entry.id   AF-Q7S3E1-F1
#
_cell.length_a   1.000
_cell.length_b   1.000
_cell.length_c   1.000
_cell.angle_alpha   90.00
_cell.angle_beta   90.00
_cell.angle_gamma   90.00
#
_symmetry.space_group_name_H-M   'P 1'
#
loop_
_entity.id
_entity.type
_entity.pdbx_description
1 polymer ?
#
loop_
_entity_poly.entity_id
_entity_poly.type
_entity_poly.pdbx_seq_one_letter_code
_entity_poly.pdbx_strand_id
1 'polypeptide(L)'
;MVSLKLTTTIIATMLATLTVAAPFPGPDPDPAPAAPVSSSTSTSTSIISTSTATKPFSFSKWVDDILNPNVVALTPEQALEAYYQSINGTTTENNLSKRAGATCEPSNSKRMPVADAVYIVNKMAAGGQKPVHMPPPFCSESICRSTSGRSAMVGQKDCNLYVEEPSEYWARAGGLIMDACTWGDMSGGKIIMPANSYITVLLWGQGH
;
A
#
# COMPACT_ATOMS: atom_id res chain seq x y z
N MET A 1 -1.46 19.63 51.32
CA MET A 1 -0.15 19.47 51.98
C MET A 1 0.10 18.00 52.25
N VAL A 2 0.86 17.29 51.41
CA VAL A 2 1.66 16.10 51.77
C VAL A 2 2.86 16.05 50.81
N SER A 3 3.98 15.62 51.36
CA SER A 3 5.36 15.88 51.00
C SER A 3 5.95 15.00 49.88
N LEU A 4 6.97 15.59 49.26
CA LEU A 4 7.95 15.10 48.28
C LEU A 4 8.57 13.73 48.63
N LYS A 5 8.81 12.87 47.61
CA LYS A 5 9.99 11.99 47.57
C LYS A 5 10.68 12.05 46.21
N LEU A 6 11.98 12.29 46.32
CA LEU A 6 13.00 12.54 45.34
C LEU A 6 13.78 11.22 45.10
N THR A 7 14.07 10.84 43.85
CA THR A 7 15.11 9.85 43.54
C THR A 7 15.64 10.02 42.10
N THR A 8 16.68 10.86 41.98
CA THR A 8 18.02 10.67 41.35
C THR A 8 18.23 9.38 40.52
N THR A 9 18.31 9.45 39.17
CA THR A 9 19.52 9.49 38.27
C THR A 9 20.15 8.12 37.93
N ILE A 10 20.41 7.84 36.64
CA ILE A 10 21.72 7.43 36.04
C ILE A 10 21.63 7.40 34.50
N ILE A 11 22.71 7.89 33.89
CA ILE A 11 23.03 8.17 32.49
C ILE A 11 23.53 6.90 31.78
N ALA A 12 23.24 6.74 30.48
CA ALA A 12 24.13 6.02 29.56
C ALA A 12 23.99 6.53 28.12
N THR A 13 24.85 7.48 27.78
CA THR A 13 25.25 7.84 26.41
C THR A 13 26.07 6.72 25.78
N MET A 14 25.77 6.32 24.54
CA MET A 14 26.70 5.60 23.68
C MET A 14 26.73 6.32 22.32
N LEU A 15 27.79 7.11 22.15
CA LEU A 15 28.22 7.73 20.90
C LEU A 15 29.37 6.87 20.37
N ALA A 16 29.30 6.42 19.12
CA ALA A 16 30.43 5.76 18.45
C ALA A 16 30.51 6.22 17.00
N THR A 17 31.17 7.36 16.79
CA THR A 17 31.77 7.74 15.51
C THR A 17 33.24 7.32 15.53
N LEU A 18 33.67 6.54 14.54
CA LEU A 18 35.07 6.20 14.36
C LEU A 18 35.44 6.39 12.88
N THR A 19 35.99 7.57 12.59
CA THR A 19 36.75 7.91 11.39
C THR A 19 38.22 7.69 11.70
N VAL A 20 38.91 6.85 10.91
CA VAL A 20 40.37 6.79 10.88
C VAL A 20 40.81 7.01 9.44
N ALA A 21 41.45 8.16 9.23
CA ALA A 21 42.25 8.47 8.05
C ALA A 21 43.67 7.92 8.25
N ALA A 22 44.26 7.36 7.19
CA ALA A 22 45.67 6.99 7.16
C ALA A 22 46.44 7.83 6.12
N PRO A 23 47.76 8.06 6.32
CA PRO A 23 48.56 9.02 5.55
C PRO A 23 49.40 8.37 4.42
N PHE A 24 49.56 9.09 3.31
CA PHE A 24 50.65 8.97 2.31
C PHE A 24 51.93 9.68 2.84
N PRO A 25 53.17 9.56 2.26
CA PRO A 25 53.55 9.17 0.88
C PRO A 25 54.86 8.35 0.71
N GLY A 26 55.14 7.89 -0.51
CA GLY A 26 56.47 7.45 -0.97
C GLY A 26 56.47 6.94 -2.44
N PRO A 27 57.39 7.37 -3.34
CA PRO A 27 57.41 7.04 -4.76
C PRO A 27 58.45 5.96 -5.16
N ASP A 28 58.40 5.54 -6.44
CA ASP A 28 59.39 4.79 -7.26
C ASP A 28 58.94 3.37 -7.71
N PRO A 29 59.45 2.79 -8.83
CA PRO A 29 58.72 2.72 -10.10
C PRO A 29 58.51 1.28 -10.66
N ASP A 30 57.59 1.15 -11.61
CA ASP A 30 57.29 -0.03 -12.47
C ASP A 30 58.50 -0.57 -13.27
N PRO A 31 58.54 -1.85 -13.80
CA PRO A 31 57.44 -2.43 -14.61
C PRO A 31 57.25 -3.98 -14.71
N ALA A 32 56.03 -4.34 -15.15
CA ALA A 32 55.63 -5.48 -16.03
C ALA A 32 55.25 -6.85 -15.39
N PRO A 33 54.52 -7.75 -16.09
CA PRO A 33 53.05 -7.82 -16.08
C PRO A 33 52.50 -9.23 -15.78
N ALA A 34 51.38 -9.35 -15.06
CA ALA A 34 50.57 -10.57 -15.04
C ALA A 34 49.07 -10.24 -15.00
N ALA A 35 48.34 -10.92 -15.89
CA ALA A 35 46.96 -10.70 -16.30
C ALA A 35 45.92 -11.14 -15.23
N PRO A 36 44.61 -10.87 -15.43
CA PRO A 36 43.62 -10.65 -14.39
C PRO A 36 42.87 -11.90 -13.95
N VAL A 37 42.49 -12.00 -12.68
CA VAL A 37 41.45 -12.92 -12.21
C VAL A 37 40.32 -12.12 -11.54
N SER A 38 39.37 -11.71 -12.37
CA SER A 38 38.09 -11.16 -11.96
C SER A 38 37.34 -12.18 -11.10
N SER A 39 37.30 -11.94 -9.79
CA SER A 39 36.42 -12.68 -8.88
C SER A 39 35.07 -11.99 -8.88
N SER A 40 34.28 -12.20 -9.93
CA SER A 40 32.88 -11.82 -9.96
C SER A 40 32.09 -12.75 -9.02
N THR A 41 31.78 -12.24 -7.83
CA THR A 41 30.81 -12.83 -6.92
C THR A 41 29.45 -12.79 -7.60
N SER A 42 29.08 -13.90 -8.24
CA SER A 42 27.74 -14.15 -8.75
C SER A 42 26.79 -14.30 -7.58
N THR A 43 26.21 -13.18 -7.12
CA THR A 43 24.99 -13.22 -6.32
C THR A 43 23.93 -13.89 -7.19
N SER A 44 23.58 -15.13 -6.84
CA SER A 44 22.49 -15.87 -7.45
C SER A 44 21.19 -15.10 -7.24
N THR A 45 20.84 -14.28 -8.23
CA THR A 45 19.48 -13.80 -8.43
C THR A 45 18.62 -15.03 -8.63
N SER A 46 17.87 -15.41 -7.60
CA SER A 46 16.75 -16.34 -7.73
C SER A 46 15.75 -15.72 -8.70
N ILE A 47 15.91 -16.05 -9.97
CA ILE A 47 14.92 -15.88 -11.02
C ILE A 47 13.68 -16.63 -10.56
N ILE A 48 12.67 -15.88 -10.14
CA ILE A 48 11.31 -16.36 -9.95
C ILE A 48 10.83 -16.79 -11.33
N SER A 49 10.89 -18.08 -11.61
CA SER A 49 10.12 -18.71 -12.68
C SER A 49 8.65 -18.68 -12.27
N THR A 50 7.91 -17.67 -12.73
CA THR A 50 6.46 -17.76 -12.86
C THR A 50 6.09 -17.77 -14.34
N SER A 51 5.96 -18.99 -14.84
CA SER A 51 5.14 -19.43 -15.97
C SER A 51 4.14 -18.39 -16.50
N THR A 52 4.41 -17.95 -17.74
CA THR A 52 3.49 -17.58 -18.83
C THR A 52 1.99 -17.79 -18.57
N ALA A 53 1.35 -16.68 -18.20
CA ALA A 53 0.11 -16.14 -18.74
C ALA A 53 -0.02 -14.78 -18.05
N THR A 54 0.16 -13.68 -18.77
CA THR A 54 0.13 -12.33 -18.19
C THR A 54 -1.28 -12.06 -17.67
N LYS A 55 -1.58 -12.50 -16.44
CA LYS A 55 -2.83 -12.14 -15.77
C LYS A 55 -2.79 -10.63 -15.62
N PRO A 56 -3.84 -9.91 -16.05
CA PRO A 56 -3.90 -8.47 -15.82
C PRO A 56 -3.78 -8.20 -14.32
N PHE A 57 -3.05 -7.14 -13.97
CA PHE A 57 -2.86 -6.71 -12.60
C PHE A 57 -4.21 -6.51 -11.90
N SER A 58 -4.30 -6.89 -10.62
CA SER A 58 -5.53 -6.85 -9.83
C SER A 58 -5.21 -6.32 -8.44
N PHE A 59 -5.81 -5.18 -8.10
CA PHE A 59 -5.71 -4.52 -6.81
C PHE A 59 -6.25 -5.41 -5.69
N SER A 60 -7.36 -6.14 -5.88
CA SER A 60 -7.86 -7.06 -4.84
C SER A 60 -6.85 -8.16 -4.53
N LYS A 61 -6.22 -8.72 -5.57
CA LYS A 61 -5.16 -9.71 -5.39
C LYS A 61 -3.91 -9.11 -4.73
N TRP A 62 -3.51 -7.91 -5.11
CA TRP A 62 -2.41 -7.20 -4.47
C TRP A 62 -2.68 -6.96 -2.98
N VAL A 63 -3.90 -6.58 -2.61
CA VAL A 63 -4.31 -6.46 -1.19
C VAL A 63 -4.20 -7.79 -0.45
N ASP A 64 -4.68 -8.87 -1.05
CA ASP A 64 -4.55 -10.20 -0.45
C ASP A 64 -3.07 -10.60 -0.28
N ASP A 65 -2.20 -10.23 -1.22
CA ASP A 65 -0.76 -10.46 -1.14
C ASP A 65 -0.13 -9.61 -0.01
N ILE A 66 -0.55 -8.34 0.20
CA ILE A 66 -0.09 -7.49 1.34
C ILE A 66 -0.49 -8.10 2.69
N LEU A 67 -1.71 -8.64 2.78
CA LEU A 67 -2.24 -9.23 4.01
C LEU A 67 -1.64 -10.61 4.31
N ASN A 68 -0.95 -11.23 3.35
CA ASN A 68 -0.36 -12.55 3.52
C ASN A 68 1.10 -12.43 4.01
N PRO A 69 1.42 -12.90 5.24
CA PRO A 69 2.78 -12.79 5.77
C PRO A 69 3.80 -13.67 5.03
N ASN A 70 3.35 -14.60 4.19
CA ASN A 70 4.22 -15.55 3.47
C ASN A 70 4.58 -15.08 2.06
N VAL A 71 4.05 -13.94 1.61
CA VAL A 71 4.26 -13.42 0.26
C VAL A 71 4.92 -12.06 0.36
N VAL A 72 5.97 -11.83 -0.43
CA VAL A 72 6.53 -10.48 -0.59
C VAL A 72 5.60 -9.71 -1.53
N ALA A 73 4.72 -8.90 -0.93
CA ALA A 73 3.81 -8.04 -1.68
C ALA A 73 4.55 -6.90 -2.36
N LEU A 74 4.00 -6.44 -3.49
CA LEU A 74 4.48 -5.23 -4.16
C LEU A 74 4.26 -4.00 -3.26
N THR A 75 5.24 -3.09 -3.26
CA THR A 75 5.06 -1.77 -2.65
C THR A 75 3.95 -0.99 -3.37
N PRO A 76 3.32 0.01 -2.72
CA PRO A 76 2.30 0.86 -3.34
C PRO A 76 2.73 1.46 -4.69
N GLU A 77 3.98 1.92 -4.78
CA GLU A 77 4.55 2.51 -6.00
C GLU A 77 4.70 1.45 -7.09
N GLN A 78 5.20 0.27 -6.75
CA GLN A 78 5.31 -0.86 -7.69
C GLN A 78 3.94 -1.37 -8.16
N ALA A 79 2.93 -1.33 -7.29
CA ALA A 79 1.56 -1.71 -7.63
C ALA A 79 0.94 -0.71 -8.64
N LEU A 80 1.20 0.58 -8.48
CA LEU A 80 0.80 1.60 -9.45
C LEU A 80 1.49 1.40 -10.80
N GLU A 81 2.80 1.17 -10.80
CA GLU A 81 3.54 0.91 -12.03
C GLU A 81 3.04 -0.36 -12.74
N ALA A 82 2.79 -1.44 -11.99
CA ALA A 82 2.22 -2.68 -12.53
C ALA A 82 0.82 -2.45 -13.13
N TYR A 83 -0.01 -1.62 -12.49
CA TYR A 83 -1.29 -1.22 -13.04
C TYR A 83 -1.13 -0.49 -14.38
N TYR A 84 -0.29 0.54 -14.45
CA TYR A 84 -0.06 1.30 -15.69
C TYR A 84 0.55 0.43 -16.80
N GLN A 85 1.47 -0.47 -16.47
CA GLN A 85 2.01 -1.44 -17.41
C GLN A 85 0.94 -2.40 -17.92
N SER A 86 0.00 -2.82 -17.07
CA SER A 86 -1.10 -3.71 -17.49
C SER A 86 -2.05 -3.05 -18.49
N ILE A 87 -2.28 -1.74 -18.38
CA ILE A 87 -3.10 -0.97 -19.34
C ILE A 87 -2.35 -0.77 -20.66
N ASN A 88 -1.06 -0.44 -20.59
CA ASN A 88 -0.25 -0.15 -21.78
C ASN A 88 0.12 -1.43 -22.56
N GLY A 89 0.16 -2.58 -21.90
CA GLY A 89 0.48 -3.88 -22.50
C GLY A 89 -0.69 -4.57 -23.20
N THR A 90 -1.93 -4.16 -22.95
CA THR A 90 -3.14 -4.73 -23.57
C THR A 90 -3.53 -3.98 -24.85
N THR A 91 -2.84 -4.24 -25.96
CA THR A 91 -3.28 -3.80 -27.31
C THR A 91 -4.37 -4.68 -27.93
N THR A 92 -4.71 -5.81 -27.32
CA THR A 92 -5.78 -6.70 -27.81
C THR A 92 -6.40 -7.41 -26.61
N GLU A 93 -7.73 -7.35 -26.47
CA GLU A 93 -8.53 -7.93 -25.37
C GLU A 93 -8.66 -7.08 -24.09
N ASN A 94 -9.34 -5.94 -24.22
CA ASN A 94 -9.92 -5.17 -23.12
C ASN A 94 -11.11 -5.91 -22.45
N ASN A 95 -10.91 -7.14 -21.97
CA ASN A 95 -11.86 -7.78 -21.05
C ASN A 95 -11.48 -7.41 -19.61
N LEU A 96 -11.62 -6.12 -19.27
CA LEU A 96 -11.86 -5.70 -17.89
C LEU A 96 -13.27 -6.18 -17.51
N SER A 97 -13.43 -7.49 -17.32
CA SER A 97 -14.66 -8.07 -16.81
C SER A 97 -14.95 -7.40 -15.49
N LYS A 98 -15.96 -6.52 -15.45
CA LYS A 98 -16.47 -5.91 -14.21
C LYS A 98 -16.68 -7.03 -13.20
N ARG A 99 -15.81 -7.10 -12.19
CA ARG A 99 -15.93 -8.09 -11.13
C ARG A 99 -17.19 -7.74 -10.32
N ALA A 100 -18.08 -8.71 -10.18
CA ALA A 100 -19.41 -8.51 -9.61
C ALA A 100 -19.35 -7.96 -8.18
N GLY A 101 -20.26 -7.05 -7.84
CA GLY A 101 -20.51 -6.59 -6.47
C GLY A 101 -20.30 -5.08 -6.25
N ALA A 102 -19.36 -4.45 -6.95
CA ALA A 102 -19.12 -3.01 -6.82
C ALA A 102 -20.03 -2.18 -7.75
N THR A 103 -20.58 -1.10 -7.22
CA THR A 103 -21.28 -0.06 -7.98
C THR A 103 -20.33 1.11 -8.21
N CYS A 104 -19.92 1.31 -9.46
CA CYS A 104 -18.96 2.34 -9.80
C CYS A 104 -19.58 3.73 -9.85
N GLU A 105 -18.82 4.75 -9.44
CA GLU A 105 -19.23 6.14 -9.53
C GLU A 105 -18.97 6.64 -10.96
N PRO A 106 -20.00 7.05 -11.72
CA PRO A 106 -19.82 7.53 -13.10
C PRO A 106 -19.16 8.91 -13.18
N SER A 107 -19.25 9.72 -12.12
CA SER A 107 -18.73 11.09 -12.14
C SER A 107 -17.27 11.17 -11.70
N ASN A 108 -16.38 11.61 -12.59
CA ASN A 108 -14.97 11.84 -12.25
C ASN A 108 -14.77 12.86 -11.12
N SER A 109 -15.71 13.79 -10.90
CA SER A 109 -15.65 14.75 -9.80
C SER A 109 -15.88 14.12 -8.42
N LYS A 110 -16.33 12.86 -8.36
CA LYS A 110 -16.58 12.09 -7.14
C LYS A 110 -15.63 10.90 -6.97
N ARG A 111 -14.77 10.66 -7.96
CA ARG A 111 -13.74 9.62 -7.94
C ARG A 111 -12.45 10.22 -7.39
N MET A 112 -11.60 9.36 -6.86
CA MET A 112 -10.27 9.74 -6.39
C MET A 112 -9.20 9.34 -7.41
N PRO A 113 -8.04 10.03 -7.44
CA PRO A 113 -6.88 9.56 -8.17
C PRO A 113 -6.49 8.13 -7.73
N VAL A 114 -6.05 7.30 -8.67
CA VAL A 114 -5.63 5.92 -8.37
C VAL A 114 -4.49 5.88 -7.37
N ALA A 115 -3.56 6.83 -7.43
CA ALA A 115 -2.49 6.96 -6.44
C ALA A 115 -3.01 7.15 -5.00
N ASP A 116 -4.03 8.00 -4.83
CA ASP A 116 -4.69 8.20 -3.54
C ASP A 116 -5.43 6.93 -3.09
N ALA A 117 -6.08 6.23 -4.01
CA ALA A 117 -6.76 4.98 -3.72
C ALA A 117 -5.79 3.89 -3.26
N VAL A 118 -4.68 3.70 -3.97
CA VAL A 118 -3.60 2.77 -3.60
C VAL A 118 -3.05 3.12 -2.23
N TYR A 119 -2.77 4.40 -1.97
CA TYR A 119 -2.28 4.85 -0.66
C TYR A 119 -3.25 4.49 0.46
N ILE A 120 -4.54 4.82 0.31
CA ILE A 120 -5.56 4.56 1.32
C ILE A 120 -5.70 3.05 1.56
N VAL A 121 -5.83 2.26 0.50
CA VAL A 121 -5.98 0.80 0.59
C VAL A 121 -4.76 0.15 1.25
N ASN A 122 -3.54 0.56 0.89
CA ASN A 122 -2.32 0.09 1.53
C ASN A 122 -2.28 0.45 3.01
N LYS A 123 -2.68 1.68 3.38
CA LYS A 123 -2.75 2.10 4.78
C LYS A 123 -3.71 1.24 5.59
N MET A 124 -4.86 0.88 5.00
CA MET A 124 -5.83 -0.01 5.63
C MET A 124 -5.27 -1.43 5.75
N ALA A 125 -4.59 -1.94 4.71
CA ALA A 125 -3.98 -3.26 4.74
C ALA A 125 -2.89 -3.36 5.81
N ALA A 126 -2.04 -2.33 5.94
CA ALA A 126 -1.02 -2.21 6.98
C ALA A 126 -1.62 -2.12 8.41
N GLY A 127 -2.89 -1.74 8.54
CA GLY A 127 -3.63 -1.80 9.79
C GLY A 127 -3.94 -3.24 10.24
N GLY A 128 -4.04 -4.19 9.30
CA GLY A 128 -4.33 -5.60 9.58
C GLY A 128 -5.58 -5.79 10.43
N GLN A 129 -5.44 -6.49 11.54
CA GLN A 129 -6.53 -6.80 12.49
C GLN A 129 -6.94 -5.63 13.40
N LYS A 130 -6.36 -4.44 13.24
CA LYS A 130 -6.76 -3.29 14.05
C LYS A 130 -8.23 -2.95 13.79
N PRO A 131 -9.07 -2.83 14.84
CA PRO A 131 -10.47 -2.54 14.67
C PRO A 131 -10.68 -1.10 14.18
N VAL A 132 -11.61 -0.96 13.24
CA VAL A 132 -12.13 0.32 12.78
C VAL A 132 -13.56 0.42 13.29
N HIS A 133 -13.80 1.43 14.11
CA HIS A 133 -15.09 1.66 14.74
C HIS A 133 -15.89 2.68 13.95
N MET A 134 -17.18 2.39 13.77
CA MET A 134 -18.18 3.36 13.36
C MET A 134 -19.30 3.36 14.41
N PRO A 135 -19.24 4.25 15.43
CA PRO A 135 -20.27 4.30 16.44
C PRO A 135 -21.54 5.02 15.94
N PRO A 136 -22.70 4.81 16.57
CA PRO A 136 -23.84 5.71 16.44
C PRO A 136 -23.49 7.13 16.95
N PRO A 137 -24.09 8.21 16.41
CA PRO A 137 -25.17 8.25 15.41
C PRO A 137 -24.66 8.33 13.95
N PHE A 138 -23.38 8.05 13.69
CA PHE A 138 -22.78 8.27 12.38
C PHE A 138 -23.28 7.25 11.35
N CYS A 139 -24.07 7.72 10.38
CA CYS A 139 -24.51 6.91 9.24
C CYS A 139 -23.44 6.81 8.15
N SER A 140 -22.50 7.77 8.13
CA SER A 140 -21.36 7.80 7.21
C SER A 140 -20.17 8.46 7.87
N GLU A 141 -18.99 7.85 7.72
CA GLU A 141 -17.75 8.35 8.34
C GLU A 141 -16.55 8.11 7.41
N SER A 142 -15.64 9.07 7.37
CA SER A 142 -14.38 8.93 6.66
C SER A 142 -13.43 8.11 7.53
N ILE A 143 -13.19 6.87 7.11
CA ILE A 143 -12.36 5.89 7.84
C ILE A 143 -10.88 6.18 7.65
N CYS A 144 -10.50 6.48 6.41
CA CYS A 144 -9.13 6.85 6.07
C CYS A 144 -9.15 7.89 4.96
N ARG A 145 -8.25 8.87 5.06
CA ARG A 145 -8.08 9.94 4.07
C ARG A 145 -6.73 9.82 3.38
N SER A 146 -6.65 10.27 2.15
CA SER A 146 -5.37 10.46 1.47
C SER A 146 -4.56 11.57 2.13
N THR A 147 -3.28 11.64 1.80
CA THR A 147 -2.37 12.70 2.26
C THR A 147 -2.83 14.08 1.85
N SER A 148 -3.49 14.20 0.69
CA SER A 148 -4.08 15.46 0.22
C SER A 148 -5.35 15.87 0.97
N GLY A 149 -5.97 14.95 1.71
CA GLY A 149 -7.26 15.15 2.38
C GLY A 149 -8.47 15.24 1.44
N ARG A 150 -8.25 15.19 0.12
CA ARG A 150 -9.29 15.29 -0.93
C ARG A 150 -9.95 13.96 -1.26
N SER A 151 -9.31 12.86 -0.90
CA SER A 151 -9.79 11.51 -1.15
C SER A 151 -9.96 10.74 0.15
N ALA A 152 -10.98 9.89 0.22
CA ALA A 152 -11.30 9.14 1.42
C ALA A 152 -11.91 7.78 1.10
N MET A 153 -11.55 6.79 1.92
CA MET A 153 -12.39 5.63 2.14
C MET A 153 -13.45 5.99 3.18
N VAL A 154 -14.71 5.80 2.82
CA VAL A 154 -15.86 6.14 3.64
C VAL A 154 -16.64 4.88 3.95
N GLY A 155 -17.00 4.71 5.21
CA GLY A 155 -17.97 3.71 5.64
C GLY A 155 -19.37 4.32 5.65
N GLN A 156 -20.36 3.53 5.27
CA GLN A 156 -21.79 3.85 5.41
C GLN A 156 -22.52 2.69 6.05
N LYS A 157 -23.41 2.98 6.99
CA LYS A 157 -24.22 2.01 7.73
C LYS A 157 -25.53 2.63 8.20
N ASP A 158 -26.40 1.82 8.79
CA ASP A 158 -27.53 2.35 9.57
C ASP A 158 -27.01 3.21 10.73
N CYS A 159 -27.60 4.40 10.91
CA CYS A 159 -27.18 5.39 11.90
C CYS A 159 -27.19 4.86 13.33
N ASN A 160 -28.09 3.92 13.65
CA ASN A 160 -28.29 3.37 14.99
C ASN A 160 -27.46 2.11 15.26
N LEU A 161 -26.81 1.56 14.23
CA LEU A 161 -26.01 0.35 14.36
C LEU A 161 -24.60 0.72 14.84
N TYR A 162 -24.08 0.04 15.86
CA TYR A 162 -22.65 0.07 16.14
C TYR A 162 -21.98 -0.97 15.26
N VAL A 163 -20.95 -0.58 14.52
CA VAL A 163 -20.19 -1.51 13.69
C VAL A 163 -18.70 -1.36 13.96
N GLU A 164 -18.03 -2.49 14.00
CA GLU A 164 -16.61 -2.60 14.22
C GLU A 164 -16.07 -3.70 13.32
N GLU A 165 -15.12 -3.36 12.46
CA GLU A 165 -14.51 -4.33 11.55
C GLU A 165 -12.99 -4.14 11.48
N PRO A 166 -12.22 -5.23 11.36
CA PRO A 166 -10.80 -5.17 11.08
C PRO A 166 -10.45 -4.32 9.85
N SER A 167 -9.39 -3.51 9.97
CA SER A 167 -8.85 -2.67 8.90
C SER A 167 -8.56 -3.44 7.60
N GLU A 168 -8.20 -4.71 7.69
CA GLU A 168 -8.00 -5.57 6.53
C GLU A 168 -9.26 -5.81 5.68
N TYR A 169 -10.46 -5.85 6.28
CA TYR A 169 -11.70 -6.02 5.51
C TYR A 169 -12.05 -4.77 4.72
N TRP A 170 -11.77 -3.60 5.28
CA TRP A 170 -11.82 -2.32 4.58
C TRP A 170 -10.85 -2.29 3.39
N ALA A 171 -9.62 -2.78 3.59
CA ALA A 171 -8.62 -2.87 2.53
C ALA A 171 -9.10 -3.77 1.38
N ARG A 172 -9.61 -4.97 1.69
CA ARG A 172 -10.14 -5.92 0.69
C ARG A 172 -11.31 -5.31 -0.09
N ALA A 173 -12.25 -4.67 0.62
CA ALA A 173 -13.37 -3.97 -0.03
C ALA A 173 -12.88 -2.86 -0.97
N GLY A 174 -11.88 -2.07 -0.54
CA GLY A 174 -11.23 -1.07 -1.38
C GLY A 174 -10.58 -1.67 -2.64
N GLY A 175 -9.82 -2.75 -2.50
CA GLY A 175 -9.21 -3.46 -3.63
C GLY A 175 -10.24 -3.98 -4.64
N LEU A 176 -11.41 -4.47 -4.18
CA LEU A 176 -12.51 -4.87 -5.05
C LEU A 176 -13.14 -3.69 -5.81
N ILE A 177 -13.33 -2.55 -5.14
CA ILE A 177 -13.80 -1.32 -5.82
C ILE A 177 -12.78 -0.90 -6.87
N MET A 178 -11.49 -0.91 -6.55
CA MET A 178 -10.44 -0.54 -7.51
C MET A 178 -10.40 -1.48 -8.72
N ASP A 179 -10.56 -2.78 -8.53
CA ASP A 179 -10.61 -3.72 -9.66
C ASP A 179 -11.82 -3.51 -10.58
N ALA A 180 -12.99 -3.20 -10.00
CA ALA A 180 -14.21 -3.06 -10.77
C ALA A 180 -14.40 -1.66 -11.39
N CYS A 181 -13.88 -0.63 -10.72
CA CYS A 181 -14.25 0.77 -10.94
C CYS A 181 -13.07 1.71 -11.19
N THR A 182 -11.91 1.17 -11.55
CA THR A 182 -10.77 1.99 -12.02
C THR A 182 -10.79 2.11 -13.54
N TRP A 183 -10.78 3.36 -14.02
CA TRP A 183 -10.74 3.70 -15.44
C TRP A 183 -9.81 4.90 -15.63
N GLY A 184 -8.71 4.69 -16.35
CA GLY A 184 -7.63 5.68 -16.44
C GLY A 184 -7.00 5.94 -15.07
N ASP A 185 -6.75 7.20 -14.75
CA ASP A 185 -6.10 7.62 -13.50
C ASP A 185 -7.06 7.82 -12.32
N MET A 186 -8.34 7.43 -12.47
CA MET A 186 -9.36 7.63 -11.45
C MET A 186 -9.98 6.31 -11.02
N SER A 187 -10.26 6.19 -9.72
CA SER A 187 -10.97 5.08 -9.10
C SER A 187 -12.06 5.59 -8.16
N GLY A 188 -13.20 4.92 -8.12
CA GLY A 188 -14.27 5.34 -7.20
C GLY A 188 -15.58 4.60 -7.41
N GLY A 189 -16.34 4.49 -6.33
CA GLY A 189 -17.56 3.70 -6.28
C GLY A 189 -17.81 3.18 -4.88
N LYS A 190 -18.70 2.20 -4.79
CA LYS A 190 -19.11 1.59 -3.53
C LYS A 190 -19.31 0.08 -3.65
N ILE A 191 -19.13 -0.62 -2.55
CA ILE A 191 -19.42 -2.05 -2.43
C ILE A 191 -20.00 -2.33 -1.04
N ILE A 192 -20.90 -3.30 -0.93
CA ILE A 192 -21.25 -3.87 0.37
C ILE A 192 -20.04 -4.67 0.85
N MET A 193 -19.56 -4.42 2.06
CA MET A 193 -18.37 -5.09 2.57
C MET A 193 -18.61 -6.61 2.58
N PRO A 194 -17.74 -7.41 1.94
CA PRO A 194 -17.96 -8.86 1.86
C PRO A 194 -18.00 -9.56 3.24
N ALA A 195 -17.25 -9.03 4.21
CA ALA A 195 -17.21 -9.56 5.57
C ALA A 195 -18.43 -9.14 6.41
N ASN A 196 -19.06 -8.01 6.10
CA ASN A 196 -20.19 -7.48 6.86
C ASN A 196 -21.18 -6.74 5.94
N SER A 197 -22.34 -7.34 5.70
CA SER A 197 -23.36 -6.81 4.79
C SER A 197 -24.05 -5.53 5.27
N TYR A 198 -23.86 -5.14 6.53
CA TYR A 198 -24.41 -3.89 7.09
C TYR A 198 -23.56 -2.65 6.77
N ILE A 199 -22.34 -2.85 6.24
CA ILE A 199 -21.44 -1.77 5.88
C ILE A 199 -21.37 -1.66 4.36
N THR A 200 -21.60 -0.46 3.85
CA THR A 200 -21.20 -0.08 2.50
C THR A 200 -19.88 0.68 2.58
N VAL A 201 -18.87 0.19 1.88
CA VAL A 201 -17.57 0.87 1.73
C VAL A 201 -17.60 1.68 0.45
N LEU A 202 -17.11 2.91 0.50
CA LEU A 202 -17.00 3.81 -0.64
C LEU A 202 -15.57 4.30 -0.79
N LEU A 203 -15.09 4.35 -2.03
CA LEU A 203 -13.94 5.16 -2.40
C LEU A 203 -14.48 6.44 -3.03
N TRP A 204 -14.31 7.55 -2.32
CA TRP A 204 -14.79 8.86 -2.71
C TRP A 204 -13.67 9.90 -2.77
N GLY A 205 -13.68 10.73 -3.80
CA GLY A 205 -12.78 11.87 -3.92
C GLY A 205 -13.53 13.16 -4.23
N GLN A 206 -12.99 14.29 -3.82
CA GLN A 206 -13.29 15.58 -4.44
C GLN A 206 -12.40 15.68 -5.67
N GLY A 207 -12.95 15.27 -6.81
CA GLY A 207 -12.26 15.33 -8.10
C GLY A 207 -11.69 16.73 -8.38
N HIS A 208 -10.72 16.75 -9.27
CA HIS A 208 -9.97 17.95 -9.62
C HIS A 208 -10.82 18.99 -10.33
#